data_AF-A0A178MKR8-F1
#
_entry.id   AF-A0A178MKR8-F1
#
_cell.length_a   1.000
_cell.length_b   1.000
_cell.length_c   1.000
_cell.angle_alpha   90.00
_cell.angle_beta   90.00
_cell.angle_gamma   90.00
#
_symmetry.space_group_name_H-M   'P 1'
#
loop_
_entity.id
_entity.type
_entity.pdbx_description
1 polymer ?
#
loop_
_entity_poly.entity_id
_entity_poly.type
_entity_poly.pdbx_seq_one_letter_code
_entity_poly.pdbx_strand_id
1 'polypeptide(L)'
;MAILYNVHMFGRPGLLMSESDVKAVLLASLVSLCLFAAMTTAFRFRPHLPKALLSLRVFYGSLPVLLVTYWATPADLGFLPSEMAGGPVWLDLLLAVFFLSASYFGGWLQLYNIGSRGYSLRIAMDAALSPRRSLTPEEVLTGYSDGHGLTWMYDTRMDGLRQGGFVTDQGEMTVLEERGRKTAGLFRMLRSIYVLGKASP
;
A
#
# COMPACT_ATOMS: atom_id res chain seq x y z
N MET A 1 -14.30 29.39 -52.05
CA MET A 1 -15.72 29.14 -51.70
C MET A 1 -15.84 27.67 -51.35
N ALA A 2 -16.27 27.38 -50.11
CA ALA A 2 -16.59 26.07 -49.52
C ALA A 2 -15.50 24.97 -49.51
N ILE A 3 -14.77 24.96 -48.39
CA ILE A 3 -14.03 23.83 -47.84
C ILE A 3 -15.03 22.77 -47.38
N LEU A 4 -15.08 21.61 -48.05
CA LEU A 4 -15.77 20.40 -47.59
C LEU A 4 -14.82 19.65 -46.64
N TYR A 5 -14.85 19.98 -45.35
CA TYR A 5 -14.22 19.18 -44.30
C TYR A 5 -15.22 18.15 -43.80
N ASN A 6 -14.97 16.91 -44.21
CA ASN A 6 -15.63 15.70 -43.76
C ASN A 6 -15.08 15.34 -42.36
N VAL A 7 -15.71 15.84 -41.31
CA VAL A 7 -15.37 15.51 -39.90
C VAL A 7 -16.64 15.06 -39.18
N HIS A 8 -17.09 13.85 -39.51
CA HIS A 8 -18.12 13.14 -38.75
C HIS A 8 -17.73 11.68 -38.51
N MET A 9 -16.47 11.43 -38.10
CA MET A 9 -16.00 10.11 -37.68
C MET A 9 -15.00 10.14 -36.51
N PHE A 10 -15.27 10.96 -35.49
CA PHE A 10 -14.63 10.81 -34.17
C PHE A 10 -15.66 11.01 -33.05
N GLY A 11 -16.73 10.22 -33.09
CA GLY A 11 -17.67 10.08 -31.99
C GLY A 11 -17.25 8.93 -31.08
N ARG A 12 -16.64 9.28 -29.94
CA ARG A 12 -16.67 8.63 -28.60
C ARG A 12 -15.29 8.61 -27.90
N PRO A 13 -14.86 9.73 -27.31
CA PRO A 13 -14.02 9.70 -26.12
C PRO A 13 -14.92 9.40 -24.90
N GLY A 14 -15.43 8.19 -24.79
CA GLY A 14 -16.42 7.79 -23.76
C GLY A 14 -15.92 6.69 -22.84
N LEU A 15 -14.64 6.72 -22.48
CA LEU A 15 -14.00 5.71 -21.62
C LEU A 15 -13.14 6.33 -20.50
N LEU A 16 -13.29 7.63 -20.29
CA LEU A 16 -12.73 8.37 -19.17
C LEU A 16 -13.92 8.70 -18.27
N MET A 17 -14.01 8.03 -17.12
CA MET A 17 -14.99 8.24 -16.02
C MET A 17 -16.24 9.01 -16.44
N SER A 18 -17.32 8.28 -16.73
CA SER A 18 -18.62 8.89 -16.93
C SER A 18 -18.95 9.75 -15.71
N GLU A 19 -19.56 10.91 -15.92
CA GLU A 19 -20.02 11.82 -14.84
C GLU A 19 -20.91 11.09 -13.81
N SER A 20 -21.41 9.90 -14.16
CA SER A 20 -22.19 8.97 -13.35
C SER A 20 -21.45 8.26 -12.19
N ASP A 21 -20.12 8.25 -12.14
CA ASP A 21 -19.37 7.33 -11.26
C ASP A 21 -18.83 8.03 -9.99
N VAL A 22 -19.26 9.27 -9.73
CA VAL A 22 -18.73 10.14 -8.66
C VAL A 22 -19.05 9.59 -7.27
N LYS A 23 -20.22 8.98 -7.09
CA LYS A 23 -20.62 8.37 -5.80
C LYS A 23 -19.62 7.31 -5.34
N ALA A 24 -19.23 6.41 -6.24
CA ALA A 24 -18.30 5.33 -5.94
C ALA A 24 -16.96 5.85 -5.44
N VAL A 25 -16.43 6.89 -6.10
CA VAL A 25 -15.15 7.51 -5.75
C VAL A 25 -15.21 8.24 -4.42
N LEU A 26 -16.28 9.00 -4.17
CA LEU A 26 -16.46 9.72 -2.91
C LEU A 26 -16.58 8.76 -1.73
N LEU A 27 -17.38 7.69 -1.87
CA LEU A 27 -17.52 6.67 -0.83
C LEU A 27 -16.21 5.92 -0.60
N ALA A 28 -15.51 5.50 -1.66
CA ALA A 28 -14.21 4.85 -1.53
C ALA A 28 -13.18 5.75 -0.83
N SER A 29 -13.17 7.05 -1.14
CA SER A 29 -12.29 8.03 -0.51
C SER A 29 -12.63 8.23 0.97
N LEU A 30 -13.90 8.38 1.31
CA LEU A 30 -14.36 8.53 2.69
C LEU A 30 -14.03 7.28 3.53
N VAL A 31 -14.34 6.09 3.00
CA VAL A 31 -13.98 4.82 3.66
C VAL A 31 -12.46 4.74 3.82
N SER A 32 -11.67 5.08 2.81
CA SER A 32 -10.20 5.11 2.89
C SER A 32 -9.69 6.03 3.99
N LEU A 33 -10.26 7.23 4.14
CA LEU A 33 -9.93 8.18 5.21
C LEU A 33 -10.27 7.61 6.59
N CYS A 34 -11.45 7.00 6.74
CA CYS A 34 -11.85 6.34 7.98
C CYS A 34 -10.89 5.19 8.34
N LEU A 35 -10.48 4.39 7.35
CA LEU A 35 -9.51 3.32 7.57
C LEU A 35 -8.15 3.87 7.96
N PHE A 36 -7.70 4.95 7.34
CA PHE A 36 -6.45 5.61 7.70
C PHE A 36 -6.46 6.08 9.17
N ALA A 37 -7.55 6.72 9.60
CA ALA A 37 -7.72 7.15 10.97
C ALA A 37 -7.76 5.95 11.94
N ALA A 38 -8.53 4.90 11.61
CA ALA A 38 -8.63 3.69 12.41
C ALA A 38 -7.28 2.96 12.55
N MET A 39 -6.53 2.84 11.46
CA MET A 39 -5.21 2.21 11.44
C MET A 39 -4.18 2.99 12.25
N THR A 40 -4.14 4.31 12.07
CA THR A 40 -3.27 5.20 12.85
C THR A 40 -3.57 5.08 14.34
N THR A 41 -4.85 5.08 14.71
CA THR A 41 -5.31 4.92 16.09
C THR A 41 -4.94 3.54 16.64
N ALA A 42 -5.20 2.46 15.91
CA ALA A 42 -4.91 1.10 16.35
C ALA A 42 -3.40 0.88 16.56
N PHE A 43 -2.56 1.40 15.66
CA PHE A 43 -1.11 1.32 15.80
C PHE A 43 -0.56 2.16 16.95
N ARG A 44 -1.17 3.32 17.24
CA ARG A 44 -0.81 4.17 18.37
C ARG A 44 -1.11 3.50 19.71
N PHE A 45 -2.26 2.85 19.85
CA PHE A 45 -2.70 2.27 21.13
C PHE A 45 -2.32 0.80 21.32
N ARG A 46 -1.96 0.08 20.25
CA ARG A 46 -1.59 -1.34 20.32
C ARG A 46 -0.29 -1.62 19.53
N PRO A 47 0.85 -1.08 19.97
CA PRO A 47 2.11 -1.18 19.23
C PRO A 47 2.62 -2.62 19.05
N HIS A 48 2.24 -3.53 19.95
CA HIS A 48 2.66 -4.93 19.96
C HIS A 48 1.89 -5.85 18.99
N LEU A 49 0.81 -5.37 18.37
CA LEU A 49 0.05 -6.20 17.44
C LEU A 49 0.85 -6.48 16.16
N PRO A 50 0.66 -7.65 15.53
CA PRO A 50 1.24 -7.96 14.23
C PRO A 50 0.66 -7.00 13.18
N LYS A 51 1.36 -5.88 12.93
CA LYS A 51 0.88 -4.74 12.14
C LYS A 51 0.39 -5.13 10.74
N ALA A 52 1.07 -6.07 10.09
CA ALA A 52 0.71 -6.59 8.77
C ALA A 52 -0.61 -7.39 8.78
N LEU A 53 -0.83 -8.22 9.81
CA LEU A 53 -2.07 -8.99 9.93
C LEU A 53 -3.24 -8.06 10.29
N LEU A 54 -3.00 -7.09 11.17
CA LEU A 54 -4.00 -6.09 11.53
C LEU A 54 -4.39 -5.24 10.31
N SER A 55 -3.42 -4.78 9.52
CA SER A 55 -3.69 -3.96 8.34
C SER A 55 -4.51 -4.72 7.29
N LEU A 56 -4.18 -6.01 7.06
CA LEU A 56 -4.97 -6.87 6.18
C LEU A 56 -6.40 -7.06 6.71
N ARG A 57 -6.57 -7.33 8.01
CA ARG A 57 -7.91 -7.48 8.62
C ARG A 57 -8.73 -6.21 8.49
N VAL A 58 -8.14 -5.04 8.69
CA VAL A 58 -8.82 -3.75 8.54
C VAL A 58 -9.21 -3.50 7.08
N PHE A 59 -8.32 -3.81 6.11
CA PHE A 59 -8.66 -3.73 4.69
C PHE A 59 -9.80 -4.66 4.32
N TYR A 60 -9.73 -5.95 4.67
CA TYR A 60 -10.82 -6.90 4.36
C TYR A 60 -12.13 -6.55 5.08
N GLY A 61 -12.05 -6.04 6.32
CA GLY A 61 -13.21 -5.56 7.06
C GLY A 61 -13.85 -4.30 6.45
N SER A 62 -13.09 -3.53 5.66
CA SER A 62 -13.60 -2.35 4.98
C SER A 62 -14.44 -2.63 3.74
N LEU A 63 -14.22 -3.77 3.08
CA LEU A 63 -14.99 -4.18 1.91
C LEU A 63 -16.50 -4.32 2.21
N PRO A 64 -16.94 -5.06 3.26
CA PRO A 64 -18.36 -5.11 3.60
C PRO A 64 -18.89 -3.75 4.07
N VAL A 65 -18.09 -2.94 4.76
CA VAL A 65 -18.49 -1.57 5.16
C VAL A 65 -18.74 -0.71 3.92
N LEU A 66 -17.88 -0.77 2.92
CA LEU A 66 -18.06 -0.07 1.65
C LEU A 66 -19.35 -0.52 0.96
N LEU A 67 -19.58 -1.83 0.86
CA LEU A 67 -20.79 -2.39 0.25
C LEU A 67 -22.05 -1.93 0.98
N VAL A 68 -22.10 -2.07 2.31
CA VAL A 68 -23.24 -1.63 3.13
C VAL A 68 -23.47 -0.14 2.97
N THR A 69 -22.42 0.67 3.01
CA THR A 69 -22.53 2.13 2.87
C THR A 69 -23.05 2.52 1.48
N TYR A 70 -22.58 1.83 0.43
CA TYR A 70 -23.04 2.07 -0.94
C TYR A 70 -24.53 1.83 -1.10
N TRP A 71 -25.05 0.73 -0.53
CA TRP A 71 -26.47 0.38 -0.57
C TRP A 71 -27.34 1.20 0.39
N ALA A 72 -26.79 1.63 1.53
CA ALA A 72 -27.50 2.44 2.51
C ALA A 72 -27.61 3.92 2.11
N THR A 73 -26.78 4.37 1.16
CA THR A 73 -26.78 5.77 0.70
C THR A 73 -27.59 5.93 -0.58
N PRO A 74 -28.34 7.05 -0.73
CA PRO A 74 -29.01 7.41 -1.97
C PRO A 74 -28.06 7.42 -3.18
N ALA A 75 -28.58 7.25 -4.39
CA ALA A 75 -27.77 7.26 -5.61
C ALA A 75 -27.07 8.60 -5.84
N ASP A 76 -27.70 9.69 -5.42
CA ASP A 76 -27.21 11.06 -5.46
C ASP A 76 -26.46 11.48 -4.17
N LEU A 77 -26.28 10.57 -3.20
CA LEU A 77 -25.79 10.89 -1.85
C LEU A 77 -26.61 11.99 -1.14
N GLY A 78 -27.77 12.39 -1.67
CA GLY A 78 -28.59 13.52 -1.22
C GLY A 78 -28.12 14.92 -1.65
N PHE A 79 -27.07 15.04 -2.47
CA PHE A 79 -26.54 16.34 -2.91
C PHE A 79 -25.93 16.37 -4.32
N LEU A 80 -25.72 15.21 -4.96
CA LEU A 80 -25.20 15.13 -6.31
C LEU A 80 -26.30 15.47 -7.34
N PRO A 81 -25.97 16.16 -8.43
CA PRO A 81 -26.89 16.31 -9.56
C PRO A 81 -27.33 14.94 -10.08
N SER A 82 -28.60 14.79 -10.48
CA SER A 82 -29.15 13.53 -11.00
C SER A 82 -28.43 13.01 -12.25
N GLU A 83 -27.79 13.91 -13.00
CA GLU A 83 -26.94 13.60 -14.16
C GLU A 83 -25.69 12.79 -13.77
N MET A 84 -25.23 12.92 -12.51
CA MET A 84 -24.10 12.20 -11.94
C MET A 84 -24.50 10.90 -11.21
N ALA A 85 -25.79 10.55 -11.22
CA ALA A 85 -26.34 9.39 -10.51
C ALA A 85 -27.11 8.50 -11.50
N GLY A 86 -26.39 7.70 -12.29
CA GLY A 86 -27.03 6.91 -13.35
C GLY A 86 -26.22 5.76 -13.94
N GLY A 87 -25.07 5.43 -13.35
CA GLY A 87 -24.19 4.37 -13.84
C GLY A 87 -24.73 2.97 -13.53
N PRO A 88 -24.26 1.93 -14.26
CA PRO A 88 -24.56 0.56 -13.88
C PRO A 88 -23.88 0.21 -12.55
N VAL A 89 -24.67 -0.25 -11.58
CA VAL A 89 -24.23 -0.53 -10.20
C VAL A 89 -22.96 -1.40 -10.09
N TRP A 90 -22.79 -2.38 -10.98
CA TRP A 90 -21.62 -3.25 -10.96
C TRP A 90 -20.32 -2.49 -11.28
N LEU A 91 -20.38 -1.47 -12.14
CA LEU A 91 -19.24 -0.64 -12.51
C LEU A 91 -18.85 0.29 -11.36
N ASP A 92 -19.83 0.91 -10.71
CA ASP A 92 -19.63 1.73 -9.51
C ASP A 92 -18.97 0.93 -8.39
N LEU A 93 -19.43 -0.29 -8.15
CA LEU A 93 -18.83 -1.17 -7.14
C LEU A 93 -17.40 -1.56 -7.52
N LEU A 94 -17.14 -1.88 -8.79
CA LEU A 94 -15.80 -2.21 -9.27
C LEU A 94 -14.86 -1.01 -9.11
N LEU A 95 -15.29 0.19 -9.46
CA LEU A 95 -14.54 1.43 -9.28
C LEU A 95 -14.30 1.72 -7.79
N ALA A 96 -15.30 1.60 -6.94
CA ALA A 96 -15.16 1.83 -5.51
C ALA A 96 -14.13 0.87 -4.89
N VAL A 97 -14.19 -0.43 -5.23
CA VAL A 97 -13.20 -1.42 -4.79
C VAL A 97 -11.82 -1.12 -5.35
N PHE A 98 -11.72 -0.71 -6.62
CA PHE A 98 -10.47 -0.32 -7.25
C PHE A 98 -9.82 0.87 -6.52
N PHE A 99 -10.56 1.96 -6.31
CA PHE A 99 -10.04 3.17 -5.63
C PHE A 99 -9.66 2.90 -4.18
N LEU A 100 -10.46 2.12 -3.46
CA LEU A 100 -10.15 1.68 -2.10
C LEU A 100 -8.84 0.86 -2.09
N SER A 101 -8.71 -0.09 -3.02
CA SER A 101 -7.51 -0.92 -3.15
C SER A 101 -6.28 -0.10 -3.55
N ALA A 102 -6.41 0.80 -4.52
CA ALA A 102 -5.34 1.68 -4.96
C ALA A 102 -4.86 2.59 -3.82
N SER A 103 -5.80 3.17 -3.06
CA SER A 103 -5.50 4.01 -1.90
C SER A 103 -4.78 3.22 -0.79
N TYR A 104 -5.23 1.99 -0.53
CA TYR A 104 -4.63 1.13 0.48
C TYR A 104 -3.24 0.61 0.06
N PHE A 105 -3.12 -0.06 -1.09
CA PHE A 105 -1.88 -0.71 -1.53
C PHE A 105 -0.85 0.29 -2.08
N GLY A 106 -1.32 1.31 -2.82
CA GLY A 106 -0.46 2.34 -3.41
C GLY A 106 -0.11 3.47 -2.43
N GLY A 107 -1.01 3.80 -1.50
CA GLY A 107 -0.80 4.84 -0.50
C GLY A 107 -0.34 4.28 0.85
N TRP A 108 -1.31 3.79 1.62
CA TRP A 108 -1.10 3.49 3.04
C TRP A 108 -0.03 2.42 3.29
N LEU A 109 -0.09 1.31 2.57
CA LEU A 109 0.87 0.22 2.72
C LEU A 109 2.29 0.68 2.37
N GLN A 110 2.43 1.56 1.38
CA GLN A 110 3.73 2.14 1.02
C GLN A 110 4.24 3.10 2.10
N LEU A 111 3.40 3.99 2.62
CA LEU A 111 3.76 4.88 3.73
C LEU A 111 4.20 4.08 4.96
N TYR A 112 3.47 3.01 5.28
CA TYR A 112 3.84 2.10 6.35
C TYR A 112 5.20 1.43 6.08
N ASN A 113 5.41 0.88 4.88
CA ASN A 113 6.67 0.23 4.52
C ASN A 113 7.85 1.21 4.58
N ILE A 114 7.68 2.42 4.08
CA ILE A 114 8.69 3.48 4.11
C ILE A 114 9.00 3.87 5.56
N GLY A 115 7.97 4.17 6.37
CA GLY A 115 8.15 4.62 7.75
C GLY A 115 8.66 3.54 8.71
N SER A 116 8.26 2.28 8.52
CA SER A 116 8.60 1.19 9.46
C SER A 116 9.77 0.32 9.02
N ARG A 117 10.06 0.23 7.71
CA ARG A 117 11.09 -0.66 7.16
C ARG A 117 12.18 0.09 6.38
N GLY A 118 11.98 1.37 6.06
CA GLY A 118 12.97 2.20 5.41
C GLY A 118 14.11 2.55 6.37
N TYR A 119 15.27 1.90 6.16
CA TYR A 119 16.48 2.12 6.98
C TYR A 119 16.87 3.60 7.03
N SER A 120 16.97 4.26 5.89
CA SER A 120 17.42 5.65 5.79
C SER A 120 16.44 6.65 6.43
N LEU A 121 15.13 6.46 6.22
CA LEU A 121 14.13 7.34 6.83
C LEU A 121 14.12 7.18 8.36
N ARG A 122 14.31 5.96 8.86
CA ARG A 122 14.40 5.73 10.30
C ARG A 122 15.59 6.44 10.92
N ILE A 123 16.77 6.36 10.31
CA ILE A 123 17.95 7.12 10.76
C ILE A 123 17.66 8.63 10.77
N ALA A 124 17.01 9.16 9.74
CA ALA A 124 16.66 10.57 9.68
C ALA A 124 15.69 10.99 10.80
N MET A 125 14.69 10.15 11.11
CA MET A 125 13.77 10.39 12.22
C MET A 125 14.48 10.32 13.57
N ASP A 126 15.31 9.29 13.79
CA ASP A 126 16.06 9.11 15.03
C ASP A 126 17.04 10.28 15.24
N ALA A 127 17.68 10.76 14.18
CA ALA A 127 18.52 11.96 14.23
C ALA A 127 17.70 13.21 14.52
N ALA A 128 16.52 13.39 13.92
CA ALA A 128 15.66 14.54 14.16
C ALA A 128 15.10 14.59 15.59
N LEU A 129 14.87 13.42 16.21
CA LEU A 129 14.39 13.27 17.58
C LEU A 129 15.52 13.31 18.62
N SER A 130 16.78 13.16 18.19
CA SER A 130 17.92 13.24 19.12
C SER A 130 18.10 14.67 19.65
N PRO A 131 18.51 14.85 20.92
CA PRO A 131 18.74 16.19 21.49
C PRO A 131 19.72 17.04 20.68
N ARG A 132 20.67 16.38 19.99
CA ARG A 132 21.70 17.01 19.18
C ARG A 132 21.31 17.19 17.71
N ARG A 133 20.11 16.77 17.32
CA ARG A 133 19.64 16.70 15.92
C ARG A 133 20.64 16.01 14.98
N SER A 134 21.40 15.09 15.52
CA SER A 134 22.52 14.39 14.87
C SER A 134 22.77 13.07 15.59
N LEU A 135 23.36 12.11 14.88
CA LEU A 135 23.78 10.83 15.42
C LEU A 135 25.18 10.51 14.91
N THR A 136 26.03 9.98 15.76
CA THR A 136 27.27 9.32 15.33
C THR A 136 26.95 7.96 14.68
N PRO A 137 27.86 7.39 13.88
CA PRO A 137 27.67 6.04 13.33
C PRO A 137 27.39 4.99 14.41
N GLU A 138 28.06 5.09 15.55
CA GLU A 138 27.88 4.15 16.67
C GLU A 138 26.49 4.30 17.31
N GLU A 139 25.99 5.52 17.48
CA GLU A 139 24.63 5.77 17.95
C GLU A 139 23.56 5.27 16.97
N VAL A 140 23.83 5.31 15.66
CA VAL A 140 22.95 4.69 14.66
C VAL A 140 22.94 3.17 14.81
N LEU A 141 24.12 2.56 15.02
CA LEU A 141 24.26 1.11 15.13
C LEU A 141 23.58 0.55 16.38
N THR A 142 23.68 1.25 17.51
CA THR A 142 23.14 0.81 18.81
C THR A 142 21.72 1.30 19.06
N GLY A 143 21.37 2.50 18.58
CA GLY A 143 20.06 3.13 18.80
C GLY A 143 18.95 2.59 17.91
N TYR A 144 19.28 1.86 16.84
CA TYR A 144 18.30 1.38 15.89
C TYR A 144 17.19 0.54 16.56
N SER A 145 15.94 0.82 16.19
CA SER A 145 14.77 0.14 16.72
C SER A 145 14.58 0.21 18.23
N ASP A 146 14.59 1.43 18.77
CA ASP A 146 14.41 1.72 20.20
C ASP A 146 15.52 1.11 21.08
N GLY A 147 16.77 1.13 20.57
CA GLY A 147 17.95 0.67 21.29
C GLY A 147 18.27 -0.82 21.14
N HIS A 148 17.59 -1.55 20.26
CA HIS A 148 17.90 -2.96 19.99
C HIS A 148 19.09 -3.16 19.03
N GLY A 149 19.43 -2.14 18.25
CA GLY A 149 20.57 -2.13 17.33
C GLY A 149 20.36 -2.86 16.00
N LEU A 150 21.34 -2.73 15.09
CA LEU A 150 21.27 -3.35 13.76
C LEU A 150 21.40 -4.87 13.77
N THR A 151 22.13 -5.42 14.73
CA THR A 151 22.26 -6.86 14.90
C THR A 151 20.89 -7.48 15.16
N TRP A 152 20.12 -6.93 16.11
CA TRP A 152 18.75 -7.37 16.37
C TRP A 152 17.84 -7.26 15.14
N MET A 153 17.97 -6.20 14.35
CA MET A 153 17.21 -6.04 13.11
C MET A 153 17.54 -7.12 12.10
N TYR A 154 18.83 -7.44 11.93
CA TYR A 154 19.28 -8.51 11.04
C TYR A 154 18.75 -9.85 11.51
N ASP A 155 18.91 -10.16 12.80
CA ASP A 155 18.45 -11.41 13.41
C ASP A 155 16.94 -11.57 13.27
N THR A 156 16.17 -10.53 13.57
CA THR A 156 14.70 -10.54 13.43
C THR A 156 14.27 -10.81 11.98
N ARG A 157 15.00 -10.28 10.99
CA ARG A 157 14.71 -10.55 9.58
C ARG A 157 15.06 -11.99 9.21
N MET A 158 16.21 -12.47 9.66
CA MET A 158 16.62 -13.86 9.43
C MET A 158 15.65 -14.84 10.06
N ASP A 159 15.21 -14.60 11.29
CA ASP A 159 14.20 -15.39 11.98
C ASP A 159 12.86 -15.38 11.24
N GLY A 160 12.44 -14.21 10.73
CA GLY A 160 11.25 -14.12 9.89
C GLY A 160 11.35 -14.94 8.61
N LEU A 161 12.53 -14.97 7.96
CA LEU A 161 12.78 -15.79 6.78
C LEU A 161 12.78 -17.29 7.10
N ARG A 162 13.37 -17.68 8.25
CA ARG A 162 13.36 -19.07 8.75
C ARG A 162 11.95 -19.54 9.06
N GLN A 163 11.22 -18.78 9.88
CA GLN A 163 9.84 -19.08 10.26
C GLN A 163 8.89 -19.14 9.04
N GLY A 164 9.18 -18.34 8.01
CA GLY A 164 8.43 -18.35 6.75
C GLY A 164 8.78 -19.51 5.81
N GLY A 165 9.77 -20.34 6.13
CA GLY A 165 10.27 -21.43 5.26
C GLY A 165 10.96 -20.90 4.00
N PHE A 166 11.60 -19.73 4.06
CA PHE A 166 12.34 -19.16 2.93
C PHE A 166 13.82 -19.53 2.99
N VAL A 167 14.38 -19.65 4.19
CA VAL A 167 15.77 -20.01 4.43
C VAL A 167 15.88 -21.04 5.54
N THR A 168 16.94 -21.83 5.51
CA THR A 168 17.32 -22.76 6.56
C THR A 168 18.82 -22.67 6.81
N ASP A 169 19.25 -22.97 8.03
CA ASP A 169 20.67 -22.98 8.37
C ASP A 169 21.24 -24.39 8.20
N GLN A 170 22.29 -24.51 7.41
CA GLN A 170 23.06 -25.74 7.20
C GLN A 170 24.51 -25.48 7.65
N GLY A 171 24.79 -25.76 8.92
CA GLY A 171 26.07 -25.39 9.53
C GLY A 171 26.22 -23.88 9.62
N GLU A 172 27.30 -23.34 9.08
CA GLU A 172 27.57 -21.89 9.04
C GLU A 172 26.91 -21.18 7.84
N MET A 173 26.22 -21.91 6.97
CA MET A 173 25.62 -21.35 5.76
C MET A 173 24.10 -21.23 5.88
N THR A 174 23.58 -20.05 5.52
CA THR A 174 22.15 -19.87 5.26
C THR A 174 21.84 -20.27 3.82
N VAL A 175 20.96 -21.26 3.64
CA VAL A 175 20.58 -21.80 2.34
C VAL A 175 19.11 -21.48 2.05
N LEU A 176 18.77 -21.16 0.79
CA LEU A 176 17.39 -20.95 0.36
C LEU A 176 16.62 -22.29 0.33
N GLU A 177 15.46 -22.31 0.96
CA GLU A 177 14.50 -23.42 0.78
C GLU A 177 13.80 -23.35 -0.58
N GLU A 178 12.98 -24.35 -0.93
CA GLU A 178 12.24 -24.36 -2.19
C GLU A 178 11.35 -23.12 -2.37
N ARG A 179 10.62 -22.72 -1.32
CA ARG A 179 9.80 -21.51 -1.32
C ARG A 179 10.67 -20.27 -1.51
N GLY A 180 11.79 -20.18 -0.79
CA GLY A 180 12.82 -19.16 -0.96
C GLY A 180 13.30 -19.03 -2.40
N ARG A 181 13.68 -20.15 -3.03
CA ARG A 181 14.15 -20.20 -4.41
C ARG A 181 13.08 -19.75 -5.40
N LYS A 182 11.82 -20.19 -5.25
CA LYS A 182 10.71 -19.76 -6.12
C LYS A 182 10.46 -18.26 -6.01
N THR A 183 10.39 -17.74 -4.79
CA THR A 183 10.18 -16.30 -4.55
C THR A 183 11.36 -15.48 -5.08
N ALA A 184 12.61 -15.86 -4.78
CA ALA A 184 13.79 -15.19 -5.29
C ALA A 184 13.86 -15.21 -6.82
N GLY A 185 13.47 -16.32 -7.46
CA GLY A 185 13.38 -16.45 -8.92
C GLY A 185 12.39 -15.46 -9.53
N LEU A 186 11.19 -15.34 -8.95
CA LEU A 186 10.18 -14.37 -9.37
C LEU A 186 10.70 -12.93 -9.24
N PHE A 187 11.28 -12.57 -8.09
CA PHE A 187 11.82 -11.23 -7.88
C PHE A 187 13.00 -10.91 -8.81
N ARG A 188 13.83 -11.90 -9.12
CA ARG A 188 14.91 -11.75 -10.11
C ARG A 188 14.35 -11.49 -11.52
N MET A 189 13.28 -12.19 -11.91
CA MET A 189 12.58 -11.94 -13.17
C MET A 189 12.01 -10.52 -13.20
N LEU A 190 11.26 -10.12 -12.17
CA LEU A 190 10.70 -8.77 -12.08
C LEU A 190 11.80 -7.69 -12.12
N ARG A 191 12.90 -7.89 -11.39
CA ARG A 191 14.05 -6.97 -11.41
C ARG A 191 14.64 -6.79 -12.81
N SER A 192 14.70 -7.88 -13.60
CA SER A 192 15.19 -7.82 -14.98
C SER A 192 14.26 -7.03 -15.90
N ILE A 193 12.96 -7.05 -15.65
CA ILE A 193 11.95 -6.27 -16.39
C ILE A 193 12.07 -4.77 -16.05
N TYR A 194 12.29 -4.43 -14.79
CA TYR A 194 12.31 -3.04 -14.31
C TYR A 194 13.67 -2.33 -14.39
N VAL A 195 14.72 -2.96 -14.95
CA VAL A 195 16.09 -2.41 -15.05
C VAL A 195 16.61 -1.84 -13.71
N LEU A 196 16.22 -2.46 -12.60
CA LEU A 196 16.66 -2.04 -11.25
C LEU A 196 18.07 -2.58 -10.99
N GLY A 197 19.07 -2.02 -11.67
CA GLY A 197 20.52 -2.22 -11.48
C GLY A 197 21.04 -3.66 -11.64
N LYS A 198 22.17 -3.87 -12.33
CA LYS A 198 22.85 -5.18 -12.31
C LYS A 198 23.26 -5.51 -10.87
N ALA A 199 23.03 -6.74 -10.43
CA ALA A 199 23.70 -7.25 -9.24
C ALA A 199 25.19 -7.31 -9.57
N SER A 200 26.02 -6.55 -8.86
CA SER A 200 27.46 -6.75 -8.92
C SER A 200 27.76 -8.17 -8.41
N PRO A 201 28.67 -8.91 -9.08
CA PRO A 201 29.06 -10.26 -8.68
C PRO A 201 29.67 -10.31 -7.28
#